data_AF-A0A6N2KT07-F1
#
_entry.id   AF-A0A6N2KT07-F1
#
_cell.length_a   1.000
_cell.length_b   1.000
_cell.length_c   1.000
_cell.angle_alpha   90.00
_cell.angle_beta   90.00
_cell.angle_gamma   90.00
#
_symmetry.space_group_name_H-M   'P 1'
#
loop_
_entity.id
_entity.type
_entity.pdbx_description
1 polymer ?
#
loop_
_entity_poly.entity_id
_entity_poly.type
_entity_poly.pdbx_seq_one_letter_code
_entity_poly.pdbx_strand_id
1 'polypeptide(L)'
;MDGMKYNMAEEIKVFRSWASPFALRIVWALKLKGVEFDTIYEDLTNKSPLLLQYNPIHKKSSVNHLLFWNTSTRHGSENPLLPEDPHQKANARFWAKFGDDKVFSIWSSPFALRIIWALKLKGVEFDTVHEDITNKSPLLLQYNPIHKKVPVLVHNGKVICESLVILEYIDETWKRNPLLPEDPHQKANARFWAKFGDDKVLQSIWGGVFLKEGKEQEEGFAASMENLKYLEEEIRGKKFFGGETIGLADIALGWLAYYLDMSKLIDQEKFPSLAAWKQEFANAPIIRENWPDRDKLVNKYVAMRQANLGKGTPK
;
A
#
# COMPACT_ATOMS: atom_id res chain seq x y z
N MET A 1 -46.06 -0.19 4.80
CA MET A 1 -45.59 1.14 5.22
C MET A 1 -44.25 0.87 5.90
N ASP A 2 -43.09 1.09 5.32
CA ASP A 2 -42.60 2.11 4.39
C ASP A 2 -41.45 1.44 3.60
N GLY A 3 -41.44 1.31 2.28
CA GLY A 3 -41.55 2.43 1.36
C GLY A 3 -40.20 3.08 1.04
N MET A 4 -39.04 2.42 1.25
CA MET A 4 -37.76 2.92 0.70
C MET A 4 -37.76 2.84 -0.83
N LYS A 5 -38.38 3.84 -1.46
CA LYS A 5 -38.11 4.23 -2.84
C LYS A 5 -36.67 4.72 -2.91
N TYR A 6 -35.75 3.86 -3.29
CA TYR A 6 -34.49 4.31 -3.91
C TYR A 6 -34.84 4.87 -5.28
N ASN A 7 -35.30 6.12 -5.29
CA ASN A 7 -35.70 6.84 -6.48
C ASN A 7 -34.53 7.72 -6.91
N MET A 8 -33.68 7.14 -7.76
CA MET A 8 -32.89 7.71 -8.86
C MET A 8 -32.11 6.50 -9.37
N ALA A 9 -32.40 6.00 -10.57
CA ALA A 9 -31.55 5.00 -11.20
C ALA A 9 -30.18 5.66 -11.41
N GLU A 10 -29.21 5.37 -10.55
CA GLU A 10 -27.84 5.84 -10.74
C GLU A 10 -27.32 5.22 -12.03
N GLU A 11 -27.15 6.04 -13.06
CA GLU A 11 -26.67 5.63 -14.37
C GLU A 11 -25.23 5.12 -14.24
N ILE A 12 -25.03 3.80 -14.18
CA ILE A 12 -23.70 3.20 -14.07
C ILE A 12 -23.05 3.14 -15.45
N LYS A 13 -21.90 3.81 -15.60
CA LYS A 13 -21.09 3.78 -16.83
C LYS A 13 -19.77 3.05 -16.61
N VAL A 14 -19.50 2.03 -17.42
CA VAL A 14 -18.24 1.29 -17.40
C VAL A 14 -17.40 1.67 -18.62
N PHE A 15 -16.36 2.47 -18.38
CA PHE A 15 -15.35 2.81 -19.37
C PHE A 15 -14.37 1.66 -19.56
N ARG A 16 -14.21 1.14 -20.78
CA ARG A 16 -13.30 0.00 -21.05
C ARG A 16 -12.77 -0.05 -22.47
N SER A 17 -11.60 -0.66 -22.66
CA SER A 17 -11.26 -1.21 -23.97
C SER A 17 -11.90 -2.59 -24.16
N TRP A 18 -12.10 -3.01 -25.41
CA TRP A 18 -12.79 -4.26 -25.74
C TRP A 18 -12.12 -5.49 -25.11
N ALA A 19 -10.78 -5.52 -25.08
CA ALA A 19 -9.99 -6.64 -24.56
C ALA A 19 -9.53 -6.48 -23.09
N SER A 20 -9.98 -5.48 -22.33
CA SER A 20 -9.45 -5.26 -20.97
C SER A 20 -9.90 -6.35 -19.99
N PRO A 21 -8.97 -7.20 -19.47
CA PRO A 21 -9.32 -8.20 -18.47
C PRO A 21 -9.67 -7.57 -17.12
N PHE A 22 -9.23 -6.34 -16.85
CA PHE A 22 -9.54 -5.62 -15.62
C PHE A 22 -10.97 -5.08 -15.63
N ALA A 23 -11.38 -4.44 -16.73
CA ALA A 23 -12.74 -3.93 -16.87
C ALA A 23 -13.78 -5.05 -16.98
N LEU A 24 -13.40 -6.20 -17.54
CA LEU A 24 -14.25 -7.39 -17.55
C LEU A 24 -14.65 -7.85 -16.15
N ARG A 25 -13.77 -7.70 -15.14
CA ARG A 25 -14.11 -8.03 -13.73
C ARG A 25 -15.27 -7.17 -13.22
N ILE A 26 -15.30 -5.89 -13.58
CA ILE A 26 -16.38 -4.96 -13.21
C ILE A 26 -17.68 -5.38 -13.90
N VAL A 27 -17.63 -5.62 -15.22
CA VAL A 27 -18.78 -6.07 -16.01
C VAL A 27 -19.38 -7.36 -15.47
N TRP A 28 -18.54 -8.35 -15.12
CA TRP A 28 -19.03 -9.60 -14.53
C TRP A 28 -19.63 -9.38 -13.14
N ALA A 29 -19.01 -8.55 -12.30
CA ALA A 29 -19.55 -8.23 -10.99
C ALA A 29 -20.95 -7.58 -11.08
N LEU A 30 -21.13 -6.60 -11.97
CA LEU A 30 -22.43 -5.94 -12.19
C LEU A 30 -23.48 -6.91 -12.72
N LYS A 31 -23.12 -7.73 -13.73
CA LYS A 31 -24.03 -8.75 -14.29
C LYS A 31 -24.46 -9.77 -13.24
N LEU A 32 -23.55 -10.26 -12.40
CA LEU A 32 -23.85 -11.20 -11.32
C LEU A 32 -24.77 -10.58 -10.25
N LYS A 33 -24.73 -9.26 -10.09
CA LYS A 33 -25.58 -8.51 -9.16
C LYS A 33 -26.91 -8.06 -9.79
N GLY A 34 -27.14 -8.33 -11.07
CA GLY A 34 -28.35 -7.90 -11.78
C GLY A 34 -28.46 -6.38 -11.93
N VAL A 35 -27.34 -5.67 -11.91
CA VAL A 35 -27.32 -4.20 -12.02
C VAL A 35 -27.14 -3.80 -13.48
N GLU A 36 -28.00 -2.92 -13.98
CA GLU A 36 -27.91 -2.37 -15.33
C GLU A 36 -26.78 -1.33 -15.43
N PHE A 37 -26.09 -1.31 -16.57
CA PHE A 37 -24.99 -0.38 -16.83
C PHE A 37 -24.78 -0.17 -18.33
N ASP A 38 -24.25 1.00 -18.67
CA ASP A 38 -23.78 1.31 -20.02
C ASP A 38 -22.29 1.03 -20.15
N THR A 39 -21.89 0.56 -21.34
CA THR A 39 -20.47 0.37 -21.68
C THR A 39 -20.01 1.46 -22.62
N ILE A 40 -18.99 2.21 -22.20
CA ILE A 40 -18.32 3.20 -23.05
C ILE A 40 -16.98 2.62 -23.47
N TYR A 41 -16.81 2.39 -24.77
CA TYR A 41 -15.56 1.86 -25.30
C TYR A 41 -14.53 2.96 -25.47
N GLU A 42 -13.35 2.76 -24.88
CA GLU A 42 -12.24 3.73 -24.85
C GLU A 42 -11.01 3.16 -25.58
N ASP A 43 -10.38 4.02 -26.38
CA ASP A 43 -9.03 3.79 -26.91
C ASP A 43 -8.00 4.26 -25.88
N LEU A 44 -7.23 3.33 -25.32
CA LEU A 44 -6.24 3.65 -24.30
C LEU A 44 -4.97 4.31 -24.88
N THR A 45 -4.81 4.34 -26.20
CA THR A 45 -3.74 5.06 -26.90
C THR A 45 -4.09 6.53 -27.11
N ASN A 46 -5.39 6.85 -27.19
CA ASN A 46 -5.91 8.22 -27.28
C ASN A 46 -7.18 8.37 -26.41
N LYS A 47 -6.96 8.63 -25.11
CA LYS A 47 -8.03 8.64 -24.09
C LYS A 47 -8.99 9.81 -24.32
N SER A 48 -10.30 9.56 -24.18
CA SER A 48 -11.29 10.62 -24.29
C SER A 48 -11.09 11.71 -23.23
N PRO A 49 -11.52 12.97 -23.50
CA PRO A 49 -11.51 14.03 -22.49
C PRO A 49 -12.27 13.64 -21.22
N LEU A 50 -13.35 12.87 -21.36
CA LEU A 50 -14.16 12.38 -20.26
C LEU A 50 -13.39 11.37 -19.38
N LEU A 51 -12.66 10.42 -19.99
CA LEU A 51 -11.82 9.48 -19.24
C LEU A 51 -10.68 10.20 -18.51
N LEU A 52 -10.09 11.24 -19.12
CA LEU A 52 -9.03 12.03 -18.50
C LEU A 52 -9.55 12.88 -17.33
N GLN A 53 -10.82 13.31 -17.39
CA GLN A 53 -11.48 13.99 -16.28
C GLN A 53 -11.65 13.07 -15.06
N TYR A 54 -12.08 11.82 -15.27
CA TYR A 54 -12.32 10.86 -14.18
C TYR A 54 -11.07 10.07 -13.74
N ASN A 55 -10.07 9.93 -14.61
CA ASN A 55 -8.79 9.27 -14.31
C ASN A 55 -7.61 10.16 -14.70
N PRO A 56 -7.42 11.28 -13.97
CA PRO A 56 -6.34 12.23 -14.29
C PRO A 56 -4.96 11.65 -14.03
N ILE A 57 -4.84 10.60 -13.21
CA ILE A 57 -3.55 10.02 -12.80
C ILE A 57 -2.91 9.21 -13.94
N HIS A 58 -3.69 8.47 -14.70
CA HIS A 58 -3.18 7.62 -15.77
C HIS A 58 -3.40 8.29 -17.14
N LYS A 59 -2.61 9.32 -17.49
CA LYS A 59 -2.81 10.07 -18.76
C LYS A 59 -2.37 9.32 -20.03
N LYS A 60 -1.42 8.38 -19.92
CA LYS A 60 -0.91 7.57 -21.05
C LYS A 60 -1.06 6.08 -20.73
N SER A 61 -1.36 5.24 -21.74
CA SER A 61 -1.04 3.83 -21.65
C SER A 61 0.45 3.68 -21.95
N SER A 62 1.22 3.06 -21.04
CA SER A 62 2.53 2.57 -21.45
C SER A 62 2.29 1.30 -22.25
N VAL A 63 2.77 1.29 -23.50
CA VAL A 63 2.76 0.11 -24.39
C VAL A 63 3.44 -1.10 -23.71
N ASN A 64 4.25 -0.86 -22.68
CA ASN A 64 4.92 -1.89 -21.88
C ASN A 64 3.99 -2.70 -20.95
N HIS A 65 2.72 -2.35 -20.75
CA HIS A 65 1.83 -3.18 -19.92
C HIS A 65 1.31 -4.45 -20.61
N LEU A 66 1.43 -4.56 -21.94
CA LEU A 66 0.97 -5.73 -22.72
C LEU A 66 2.04 -6.83 -22.85
N LEU A 67 3.27 -6.61 -22.38
CA LEU A 67 4.39 -7.56 -22.53
C LEU A 67 4.89 -8.22 -21.23
N PHE A 68 4.27 -7.96 -20.07
CA PHE A 68 4.68 -8.60 -18.80
C PHE A 68 4.08 -9.99 -18.55
N TRP A 69 3.68 -10.71 -19.59
CA TRP A 69 3.24 -12.10 -19.51
C TRP A 69 3.79 -12.95 -20.67
N ASN A 70 5.10 -12.88 -20.93
CA ASN A 70 5.86 -14.07 -21.37
C ASN A 70 7.38 -13.84 -21.35
N THR A 71 8.06 -14.32 -20.32
CA THR A 71 9.34 -15.04 -20.45
C THR A 71 9.53 -15.90 -19.21
N SER A 72 9.03 -17.13 -19.30
CA SER A 72 9.64 -18.23 -18.58
C SER A 72 11.09 -18.35 -19.07
N THR A 73 12.05 -17.91 -18.27
CA THR A 73 13.40 -18.46 -18.30
C THR A 73 13.69 -19.01 -16.91
N ARG A 74 13.50 -20.32 -16.81
CA ARG A 74 14.08 -21.16 -15.77
C ARG A 74 15.56 -20.81 -15.65
N HIS A 75 15.98 -20.28 -14.51
CA HIS A 75 17.23 -20.66 -13.89
C HIS A 75 16.85 -21.21 -12.51
N GLY A 76 17.18 -22.48 -12.29
CA GLY A 76 16.86 -23.20 -11.07
C GLY A 76 17.50 -22.50 -9.89
N SER A 77 16.67 -21.92 -9.02
CA SER A 77 16.96 -21.92 -7.60
C SER A 77 15.90 -22.79 -6.95
N GLU A 78 16.38 -23.80 -6.25
CA GLU A 78 15.56 -24.76 -5.53
C GLU A 78 14.52 -24.02 -4.71
N ASN A 79 13.26 -24.44 -4.86
CA ASN A 79 12.22 -24.07 -3.92
C ASN A 79 12.70 -24.54 -2.54
N PRO A 80 12.90 -23.68 -1.53
CA PRO A 80 13.18 -24.17 -0.20
C PRO A 80 11.91 -24.87 0.23
N LEU A 81 11.93 -26.19 0.15
CA LEU A 81 10.91 -27.06 0.69
C LEU A 81 10.72 -26.66 2.16
N LEU A 82 9.46 -26.63 2.59
CA LEU A 82 9.06 -26.48 3.99
C LEU A 82 10.08 -27.17 4.91
N PRO A 83 10.47 -26.56 6.05
CA PRO A 83 11.60 -27.02 6.86
C PRO A 83 11.52 -28.54 7.05
N GLU A 84 12.52 -29.30 6.57
CA GLU A 84 12.42 -30.77 6.51
C GLU A 84 12.31 -31.39 7.91
N ASP A 85 12.90 -30.72 8.90
CA ASP A 85 12.88 -31.11 10.30
C ASP A 85 11.45 -31.20 10.87
N PRO A 86 11.01 -32.41 11.30
CA PRO A 86 9.70 -32.62 11.90
C PRO A 86 9.41 -31.73 13.11
N HIS A 87 10.43 -31.39 13.90
CA HIS A 87 10.28 -30.54 15.08
C HIS A 87 9.97 -29.08 14.70
N GLN A 88 10.67 -28.52 13.72
CA GLN A 88 10.34 -27.20 13.15
C GLN A 88 8.94 -27.16 12.53
N LYS A 89 8.52 -28.22 11.80
CA LYS A 89 7.13 -28.31 11.27
C LYS A 89 6.09 -28.35 12.39
N ALA A 90 6.35 -29.11 13.46
CA ALA A 90 5.45 -29.22 14.60
C ALA A 90 5.31 -27.89 15.35
N ASN A 91 6.42 -27.20 15.61
CA ASN A 91 6.42 -25.88 16.26
C ASN A 91 5.68 -24.84 15.43
N ALA A 92 5.89 -24.81 14.11
CA ALA A 92 5.17 -23.89 13.25
C ALA A 92 3.66 -24.18 13.22
N ARG A 93 3.26 -25.46 13.22
CA ARG A 93 1.84 -25.86 13.34
C ARG A 93 1.25 -25.50 14.70
N PHE A 94 2.04 -25.60 15.77
CA PHE A 94 1.61 -25.22 17.11
C PHE A 94 1.35 -23.71 17.21
N TRP A 95 2.30 -22.88 16.78
CA TRP A 95 2.13 -21.42 16.77
C TRP A 95 1.03 -20.95 15.81
N ALA A 96 0.87 -21.62 14.67
CA ALA A 96 -0.25 -21.41 13.76
C ALA A 96 -1.60 -21.94 14.28
N LYS A 97 -1.67 -22.52 15.48
CA LYS A 97 -2.94 -23.04 16.03
C LYS A 97 -3.24 -22.51 17.44
N PHE A 98 -2.22 -22.16 18.20
CA PHE A 98 -2.30 -21.80 19.62
C PHE A 98 -1.41 -20.60 19.99
N GLY A 99 -0.81 -19.93 19.01
CA GLY A 99 0.01 -18.76 19.27
C GLY A 99 -0.82 -17.51 19.53
N ASP A 100 -0.36 -16.71 20.49
CA ASP A 100 -0.78 -15.32 20.64
C ASP A 100 -0.60 -14.54 19.34
N ASP A 101 -1.37 -13.45 19.21
CA ASP A 101 -1.40 -12.62 18.01
C ASP A 101 -0.02 -12.02 17.74
N LYS A 102 0.51 -12.28 16.54
CA LYS A 102 1.89 -11.95 16.17
C LYS A 102 1.96 -11.15 14.88
N VAL A 103 2.80 -10.12 14.90
CA VAL A 103 3.18 -9.36 13.71
C VAL A 103 4.64 -9.65 13.40
N PHE A 104 4.90 -10.37 12.30
CA PHE A 104 6.23 -10.53 11.76
C PHE A 104 6.62 -9.24 11.03
N SER A 105 7.71 -8.63 11.47
CA SER A 105 8.09 -7.28 11.07
C SER A 105 9.61 -7.16 10.97
N ILE A 106 10.09 -6.13 10.29
CA ILE A 106 11.42 -5.59 10.57
C ILE A 106 11.24 -4.22 11.20
N TRP A 107 12.12 -3.86 12.14
CA TRP A 107 12.01 -2.63 12.94
C TRP A 107 11.84 -1.34 12.12
N SER A 108 12.27 -1.36 10.85
CA SER A 108 12.26 -0.21 9.95
C SER A 108 11.23 -0.31 8.80
N SER A 109 10.36 -1.32 8.76
CA SER A 109 9.49 -1.52 7.59
C SER A 109 8.29 -0.57 7.63
N PRO A 110 8.13 0.31 6.63
CA PRO A 110 6.95 1.18 6.56
C PRO A 110 5.66 0.35 6.43
N PHE A 111 5.72 -0.79 5.73
CA PHE A 111 4.57 -1.67 5.56
C PHE A 111 4.15 -2.36 6.87
N ALA A 112 5.11 -2.71 7.73
CA ALA A 112 4.81 -3.34 9.00
C ALA A 112 4.37 -2.33 10.07
N LEU A 113 4.92 -1.11 10.05
CA LEU A 113 4.46 0.00 10.90
C LEU A 113 2.97 0.28 10.72
N ARG A 114 2.44 0.16 9.49
CA ARG A 114 1.00 0.27 9.22
C ARG A 114 0.17 -0.66 10.12
N ILE A 115 0.62 -1.90 10.26
CA ILE A 115 -0.08 -2.95 11.00
C ILE A 115 0.01 -2.69 12.51
N ILE A 116 1.19 -2.29 12.98
CA ILE A 116 1.44 -1.89 14.36
C ILE A 116 0.52 -0.73 14.76
N TRP A 117 0.47 0.33 13.96
CA TRP A 117 -0.39 1.48 14.22
C TRP A 117 -1.87 1.12 14.18
N ALA A 118 -2.30 0.30 13.20
CA ALA A 118 -3.68 -0.14 13.11
C ALA A 118 -4.10 -0.94 14.34
N LEU A 119 -3.34 -1.96 14.75
CA LEU A 119 -3.64 -2.77 15.95
C LEU A 119 -3.66 -1.90 17.22
N LYS A 120 -2.72 -0.97 17.36
CA LYS A 120 -2.72 -0.03 18.50
C LYS A 120 -3.91 0.93 18.49
N LEU A 121 -4.32 1.43 17.32
CA LEU A 121 -5.56 2.19 17.17
C LEU A 121 -6.79 1.35 17.55
N LYS A 122 -6.79 0.04 17.26
CA LYS A 122 -7.86 -0.86 17.69
C LYS A 122 -7.81 -1.20 19.19
N GLY A 123 -6.70 -0.91 19.87
CA GLY A 123 -6.46 -1.32 21.26
C GLY A 123 -6.27 -2.84 21.40
N VAL A 124 -5.66 -3.46 20.39
CA VAL A 124 -5.37 -4.90 20.35
C VAL A 124 -3.94 -5.12 20.81
N GLU A 125 -3.77 -6.06 21.76
CA GLU A 125 -2.46 -6.53 22.21
C GLU A 125 -1.90 -7.54 21.20
N PHE A 126 -0.60 -7.48 20.94
CA PHE A 126 0.10 -8.36 20.01
C PHE A 126 1.59 -8.39 20.30
N ASP A 127 2.23 -9.50 19.92
CA ASP A 127 3.68 -9.63 19.92
C ASP A 127 4.26 -9.21 18.57
N THR A 128 5.42 -8.54 18.59
CA THR A 128 6.20 -8.28 17.36
C THR A 128 7.35 -9.25 17.26
N VAL A 129 7.38 -10.04 16.18
CA VAL A 129 8.51 -10.90 15.84
C VAL A 129 9.40 -10.15 14.85
N HIS A 130 10.60 -9.77 15.28
CA HIS A 130 11.56 -9.08 14.42
C HIS A 130 12.35 -10.07 13.57
N GLU A 131 12.17 -9.98 12.25
CA GLU A 131 12.83 -10.81 11.25
C GLU A 131 14.17 -10.23 10.80
N ASP A 132 15.11 -11.11 10.47
CA ASP A 132 16.29 -10.76 9.69
C ASP A 132 16.01 -11.03 8.21
N ILE A 133 15.95 -9.97 7.40
CA ILE A 133 15.68 -10.11 5.96
C ILE A 133 16.85 -10.69 5.17
N THR A 134 18.05 -10.71 5.73
CA THR A 134 19.24 -11.38 5.15
C THR A 134 19.25 -12.87 5.45
N ASN A 135 18.63 -13.29 6.55
CA ASN A 135 18.47 -14.68 6.96
C ASN A 135 17.05 -14.93 7.49
N LYS A 136 16.10 -15.08 6.56
CA LYS A 136 14.65 -15.16 6.86
C LYS A 136 14.33 -16.42 7.67
N SER A 137 13.49 -16.29 8.69
CA SER A 137 13.13 -17.43 9.52
C SER A 137 12.34 -18.50 8.74
N PRO A 138 12.44 -19.79 9.12
CA PRO A 138 11.59 -20.84 8.56
C PRO A 138 10.09 -20.55 8.71
N LEU A 139 9.69 -19.86 9.79
CA LEU A 139 8.30 -19.47 10.03
C LEU A 139 7.83 -18.44 9.01
N LEU A 140 8.62 -17.41 8.71
CA LEU A 140 8.27 -16.42 7.69
C LEU A 140 8.12 -17.08 6.31
N LEU A 141 9.03 -17.99 5.96
CA LEU A 141 8.97 -18.72 4.69
C LEU A 141 7.76 -19.66 4.61
N GLN A 142 7.34 -20.25 5.73
CA GLN A 142 6.15 -21.08 5.80
C GLN A 142 4.86 -20.26 5.75
N TYR A 143 4.82 -19.12 6.44
CA TYR A 143 3.63 -18.27 6.52
C TYR A 143 3.41 -17.46 5.25
N ASN A 144 4.47 -16.99 4.60
CA ASN A 144 4.41 -16.29 3.33
C ASN A 144 5.29 -16.99 2.28
N PRO A 145 4.91 -18.20 1.80
CA PRO A 145 5.73 -18.96 0.87
C PRO A 145 5.82 -18.30 -0.51
N ILE A 146 4.83 -17.48 -0.87
CA ILE A 146 4.74 -16.80 -2.17
C ILE A 146 5.68 -15.61 -2.23
N HIS A 147 5.53 -14.65 -1.31
CA HIS A 147 6.29 -13.39 -1.37
C HIS A 147 7.50 -13.39 -0.44
N LYS A 148 7.52 -14.22 0.60
CA LYS A 148 8.63 -14.33 1.57
C LYS A 148 9.01 -12.97 2.15
N LYS A 149 8.00 -12.14 2.43
CA LYS A 149 8.13 -10.74 2.86
C LYS A 149 7.30 -10.49 4.11
N VAL A 150 7.73 -9.49 4.88
CA VAL A 150 6.98 -8.87 5.97
C VAL A 150 6.18 -7.66 5.45
N PRO A 151 5.07 -7.26 6.10
CA PRO A 151 4.49 -7.87 7.30
C PRO A 151 3.75 -9.18 7.03
N VAL A 152 3.69 -10.01 8.08
CA VAL A 152 2.74 -11.12 8.20
C VAL A 152 2.04 -11.00 9.54
N LEU A 153 0.70 -11.04 9.53
CA LEU A 153 -0.11 -11.13 10.75
C LEU A 153 -0.51 -12.58 10.98
N VAL A 154 -0.29 -13.07 12.20
CA VAL A 154 -0.86 -14.33 12.69
C VAL A 154 -1.88 -13.95 13.75
N HIS A 155 -3.17 -14.19 13.50
CA HIS A 155 -4.26 -13.92 14.44
C HIS A 155 -5.08 -15.18 14.63
N ASN A 156 -5.18 -15.68 15.86
CA ASN A 156 -5.86 -16.94 16.17
C ASN A 156 -5.40 -18.11 15.27
N GLY A 157 -4.08 -18.19 15.04
CA GLY A 157 -3.48 -19.19 14.17
C GLY A 157 -3.66 -18.98 12.66
N LYS A 158 -4.46 -17.99 12.24
CA LYS A 158 -4.67 -17.68 10.83
C LYS A 158 -3.61 -16.70 10.36
N VAL A 159 -2.99 -17.01 9.23
CA VAL A 159 -1.95 -16.20 8.61
C VAL A 159 -2.57 -15.27 7.56
N ILE A 160 -2.27 -13.99 7.66
CA ILE A 160 -2.67 -12.95 6.70
C ILE A 160 -1.40 -12.24 6.20
N CYS A 161 -1.27 -12.12 4.88
CA CYS A 161 -0.15 -11.47 4.20
C CYS A 161 -0.64 -10.21 3.47
N GLU A 162 0.31 -9.39 2.99
CA GLU A 162 0.10 -8.12 2.29
C GLU A 162 -0.48 -7.01 3.18
N SER A 163 0.28 -5.93 3.38
CA SER A 163 -0.08 -4.93 4.40
C SER A 163 -1.47 -4.32 4.22
N LEU A 164 -1.89 -4.01 2.98
CA LEU A 164 -3.21 -3.43 2.75
C LEU A 164 -4.34 -4.45 3.01
N VAL A 165 -4.11 -5.73 2.69
CA VAL A 165 -5.06 -6.81 3.00
C VAL A 165 -5.16 -7.04 4.51
N ILE A 166 -4.02 -7.01 5.21
CA ILE A 166 -3.99 -7.09 6.68
C ILE A 166 -4.75 -5.90 7.30
N LEU A 167 -4.61 -4.68 6.77
CA LEU A 167 -5.37 -3.52 7.25
C LEU A 167 -6.88 -3.68 7.08
N GLU A 168 -7.34 -4.17 5.92
CA GLU A 168 -8.76 -4.47 5.73
C GLU A 168 -9.25 -5.54 6.71
N TYR A 169 -8.47 -6.60 6.90
CA TYR A 169 -8.78 -7.64 7.89
C TYR A 169 -8.88 -7.10 9.32
N ILE A 170 -7.95 -6.22 9.73
CA ILE A 170 -7.98 -5.56 11.04
C ILE A 170 -9.25 -4.71 11.19
N ASP A 171 -9.59 -3.93 10.16
CA ASP A 171 -10.76 -3.04 10.22
C ASP A 171 -12.09 -3.81 10.21
N GLU A 172 -12.13 -4.94 9.52
CA GLU A 172 -13.28 -5.83 9.49
C GLU A 172 -13.44 -6.62 10.80
N THR A 173 -12.34 -6.96 11.47
CA THR A 173 -12.32 -7.76 12.70
C THR A 173 -12.64 -6.90 13.94
N TRP A 174 -12.01 -5.72 14.07
CA TRP A 174 -12.15 -4.86 15.24
C TRP A 174 -12.80 -3.52 14.87
N LYS A 175 -14.06 -3.34 15.27
CA LYS A 175 -14.90 -2.19 14.87
C LYS A 175 -14.59 -0.86 15.57
N ARG A 176 -13.83 -0.89 16.66
CA ARG A 176 -13.36 0.33 17.33
C ARG A 176 -12.45 1.12 16.38
N ASN A 177 -12.59 2.44 16.33
CA ASN A 177 -11.77 3.32 15.47
C ASN A 177 -11.70 2.84 14.00
N PRO A 178 -12.82 2.90 13.24
CA PRO A 178 -12.86 2.46 11.84
C PRO A 178 -11.80 3.18 10.99
N LEU A 179 -11.06 2.41 10.19
CA LEU A 179 -10.08 2.94 9.23
C LEU A 179 -10.74 3.24 7.88
N LEU A 180 -11.80 2.52 7.54
CA LEU A 180 -12.61 2.75 6.36
C LEU A 180 -13.94 3.42 6.74
N PRO A 181 -14.43 4.37 5.92
CA PRO A 181 -15.76 4.96 6.08
C PRO A 181 -16.84 3.92 5.79
N GLU A 182 -18.09 4.18 6.15
CA GLU A 182 -19.21 3.26 5.87
C GLU A 182 -19.69 3.32 4.42
N ASP A 183 -19.62 4.50 3.80
CA ASP A 183 -20.05 4.75 2.43
C ASP A 183 -19.20 3.96 1.41
N PRO A 184 -19.81 3.17 0.50
CA PRO A 184 -19.07 2.36 -0.46
C PRO A 184 -18.12 3.14 -1.37
N HIS A 185 -18.51 4.33 -1.82
CA HIS A 185 -17.70 5.14 -2.71
C HIS A 185 -16.48 5.72 -1.96
N GLN A 186 -16.68 6.23 -0.75
CA GLN A 186 -15.59 6.70 0.10
C GLN A 186 -14.64 5.56 0.49
N LYS A 187 -15.13 4.32 0.73
CA LYS A 187 -14.27 3.14 0.92
C LYS A 187 -13.40 2.88 -0.30
N ALA A 188 -13.99 2.94 -1.49
CA ALA A 188 -13.26 2.74 -2.74
C ALA A 188 -12.18 3.82 -2.93
N ASN A 189 -12.48 5.07 -2.60
CA ASN A 189 -11.50 6.17 -2.64
C ASN A 189 -10.36 5.97 -1.64
N ALA A 190 -10.65 5.57 -0.40
CA ALA A 190 -9.61 5.29 0.60
C ALA A 190 -8.67 4.15 0.14
N ARG A 191 -9.23 3.07 -0.43
CA ARG A 191 -8.45 1.97 -1.03
C ARG A 191 -7.63 2.43 -2.23
N PHE A 192 -8.21 3.27 -3.08
CA PHE A 192 -7.53 3.84 -4.25
C PHE A 192 -6.29 4.63 -3.83
N TRP A 193 -6.42 5.54 -2.88
CA TRP A 193 -5.30 6.37 -2.43
C TRP A 193 -4.24 5.58 -1.67
N ALA A 194 -4.64 4.59 -0.86
CA ALA A 194 -3.70 3.66 -0.25
C ALA A 194 -2.87 2.91 -1.30
N LYS A 195 -3.53 2.39 -2.35
CA LYS A 195 -2.88 1.70 -3.47
C LYS A 195 -2.02 2.64 -4.31
N PHE A 196 -2.48 3.86 -4.59
CA PHE A 196 -1.72 4.88 -5.30
C PHE A 196 -0.42 5.23 -4.54
N GLY A 197 -0.50 5.31 -3.21
CA GLY A 197 0.65 5.47 -2.33
C GLY A 197 1.73 4.40 -2.54
N ASP A 198 1.32 3.13 -2.59
CA ASP A 198 2.23 1.99 -2.77
C ASP A 198 2.80 1.88 -4.20
N ASP A 199 1.95 2.07 -5.19
CA ASP A 199 2.30 1.83 -6.60
C ASP A 199 3.03 3.00 -7.25
N LYS A 200 2.70 4.24 -6.87
CA LYS A 200 3.18 5.45 -7.55
C LYS A 200 4.06 6.29 -6.65
N VAL A 201 3.57 6.69 -5.48
CA VAL A 201 4.26 7.64 -4.60
C VAL A 201 5.53 7.02 -4.03
N LEU A 202 5.44 5.79 -3.49
CA LEU A 202 6.59 5.06 -2.99
C LEU A 202 7.61 4.81 -4.10
N GLN A 203 7.16 4.40 -5.30
CA GLN A 203 8.07 4.13 -6.40
C GLN A 203 8.79 5.39 -6.90
N SER A 204 8.09 6.51 -7.06
CA SER A 204 8.72 7.75 -7.53
C SER A 204 9.68 8.31 -6.49
N ILE A 205 9.31 8.29 -5.21
CA ILE A 205 10.13 8.89 -4.14
C ILE A 205 11.26 7.94 -3.74
N TRP A 206 10.94 6.72 -3.32
CA TRP A 206 11.94 5.76 -2.85
C TRP A 206 12.73 5.17 -4.02
N GLY A 207 12.02 4.59 -5.00
CA GLY A 207 12.66 3.95 -6.15
C GLY A 207 13.32 4.94 -7.11
N GLY A 208 12.73 6.13 -7.29
CA GLY A 208 13.16 7.13 -8.27
C GLY A 208 14.06 8.23 -7.71
N VAL A 209 13.78 8.77 -6.52
CA VAL A 209 14.62 9.86 -5.95
C VAL A 209 15.69 9.31 -5.01
N PHE A 210 15.31 8.41 -4.10
CA PHE A 210 16.20 7.97 -3.02
C PHE A 210 17.27 6.96 -3.42
N LEU A 211 16.98 6.08 -4.37
CA LEU A 211 17.91 5.03 -4.76
C LEU A 211 18.69 5.35 -6.04
N LYS A 212 18.44 6.51 -6.67
CA LYS A 212 19.03 6.92 -7.95
C LYS A 212 19.84 8.20 -7.84
N GLU A 213 20.62 8.46 -8.88
CA GLU A 213 21.41 9.68 -9.09
C GLU A 213 21.35 10.14 -10.55
N GLY A 214 21.76 11.39 -10.81
CA GLY A 214 21.78 11.97 -12.15
C GLY A 214 20.39 12.03 -12.80
N LYS A 215 20.33 11.73 -14.10
CA LYS A 215 19.10 11.87 -14.90
C LYS A 215 17.93 11.02 -14.39
N GLU A 216 18.19 9.78 -13.93
CA GLU A 216 17.13 8.93 -13.38
C GLU A 216 16.53 9.53 -12.10
N GLN A 217 17.35 10.21 -11.29
CA GLN A 217 16.90 10.91 -10.09
C GLN A 217 16.06 12.14 -10.42
N GLU A 218 16.44 12.89 -11.46
CA GLU A 218 15.67 14.05 -11.94
C GLU A 218 14.29 13.64 -12.46
N GLU A 219 14.22 12.55 -13.23
CA GLU A 219 12.95 11.96 -13.69
C GLU A 219 12.09 11.47 -12.52
N GLY A 220 12.70 10.77 -11.56
CA GLY A 220 12.05 10.35 -10.32
C GLY A 220 11.53 11.53 -9.49
N PHE A 221 12.26 12.63 -9.44
CA PHE A 221 11.87 13.86 -8.76
C PHE A 221 10.67 14.50 -9.45
N ALA A 222 10.70 14.66 -10.78
CA ALA A 222 9.57 15.20 -11.54
C ALA A 222 8.29 14.35 -11.34
N ALA A 223 8.41 13.02 -11.43
CA ALA A 223 7.30 12.10 -11.17
C ALA A 223 6.79 12.20 -9.73
N SER A 224 7.68 12.35 -8.75
CA SER A 224 7.31 12.54 -7.34
C SER A 224 6.53 13.83 -7.13
N MET A 225 6.96 14.92 -7.76
CA MET A 225 6.26 16.20 -7.68
C MET A 225 4.85 16.11 -8.30
N GLU A 226 4.67 15.39 -9.42
CA GLU A 226 3.33 15.17 -9.99
C GLU A 226 2.46 14.32 -9.04
N ASN A 227 3.01 13.24 -8.48
CA ASN A 227 2.26 12.38 -7.55
C ASN A 227 1.87 13.11 -6.26
N LEU A 228 2.75 13.94 -5.71
CA LEU A 228 2.47 14.75 -4.52
C LEU A 228 1.38 15.80 -4.78
N LYS A 229 1.28 16.35 -6.00
CA LYS A 229 0.15 17.24 -6.37
C LYS A 229 -1.19 16.54 -6.25
N TYR A 230 -1.31 15.29 -6.73
CA TYR A 230 -2.55 14.53 -6.59
C TYR A 230 -2.91 14.29 -5.12
N LEU A 231 -1.93 14.00 -4.27
CA LEU A 231 -2.17 13.84 -2.83
C LEU A 231 -2.56 15.17 -2.15
N GLU A 232 -1.95 16.29 -2.55
CA GLU A 232 -2.27 17.64 -2.04
C GLU A 232 -3.71 18.04 -2.37
N GLU A 233 -4.18 17.75 -3.59
CA GLU A 233 -5.57 17.99 -3.96
C GLU A 233 -6.52 17.09 -3.17
N GLU A 234 -6.17 15.82 -2.96
CA GLU A 234 -7.02 14.89 -2.21
C GLU A 234 -7.17 15.27 -0.74
N ILE A 235 -6.09 15.70 -0.08
CA ILE A 235 -6.09 16.06 1.34
C ILE A 235 -6.63 17.48 1.58
N ARG A 236 -6.78 18.30 0.54
CA ARG A 236 -7.20 19.71 0.66
C ARG A 236 -8.50 19.82 1.46
N GLY A 237 -8.46 20.65 2.50
CA GLY A 237 -9.61 20.91 3.37
C GLY A 237 -9.92 19.78 4.36
N LYS A 238 -9.07 18.74 4.46
CA LYS A 238 -9.21 17.64 5.41
C LYS A 238 -8.05 17.66 6.41
N LYS A 239 -8.32 17.18 7.63
CA LYS A 239 -7.28 16.97 8.64
C LYS A 239 -6.43 15.73 8.32
N PHE A 240 -7.11 14.66 7.93
CA PHE A 240 -6.57 13.36 7.55
C PHE A 240 -7.19 12.93 6.21
N PHE A 241 -6.55 11.99 5.49
CA PHE A 241 -7.16 11.41 4.28
C PHE A 241 -8.48 10.70 4.62
N GLY A 242 -8.61 10.19 5.85
CA GLY A 242 -9.86 9.69 6.44
C GLY A 242 -10.86 10.76 6.89
N GLY A 243 -10.61 12.05 6.65
CA GLY A 243 -11.45 13.17 7.10
C GLY A 243 -10.98 13.73 8.44
N GLU A 244 -11.79 13.59 9.49
CA GLU A 244 -11.50 14.10 10.84
C GLU A 244 -10.62 13.16 11.68
N THR A 245 -10.56 11.89 11.31
CA THR A 245 -9.81 10.85 12.01
C THR A 245 -8.84 10.14 11.05
N ILE A 246 -7.78 9.54 11.61
CA ILE A 246 -6.82 8.73 10.85
C ILE A 246 -7.55 7.55 10.19
N GLY A 247 -7.48 7.47 8.86
CA GLY A 247 -8.08 6.40 8.06
C GLY A 247 -7.06 5.49 7.37
N LEU A 248 -7.55 4.60 6.50
CA LEU A 248 -6.73 3.63 5.77
C LEU A 248 -5.61 4.30 4.96
N ALA A 249 -5.95 5.37 4.23
CA ALA A 249 -5.00 6.09 3.39
C ALA A 249 -3.93 6.81 4.23
N ASP A 250 -4.29 7.35 5.39
CA ASP A 250 -3.33 7.95 6.33
C ASP A 250 -2.31 6.93 6.82
N ILE A 251 -2.79 5.75 7.26
CA ILE A 251 -1.92 4.66 7.70
C ILE A 251 -1.02 4.22 6.54
N ALA A 252 -1.58 4.01 5.36
CA ALA A 252 -0.82 3.60 4.18
C ALA A 252 0.26 4.63 3.79
N LEU A 253 -0.07 5.92 3.79
CA LEU A 253 0.83 7.00 3.41
C LEU A 253 1.73 7.47 4.55
N GLY A 254 1.49 7.04 5.79
CA GLY A 254 2.15 7.56 6.99
C GLY A 254 3.68 7.54 6.95
N TRP A 255 4.28 6.60 6.22
CA TRP A 255 5.73 6.59 6.00
C TRP A 255 6.28 7.88 5.36
N LEU A 256 5.45 8.61 4.61
CA LEU A 256 5.77 9.92 4.05
C LEU A 256 6.06 10.94 5.14
N ALA A 257 5.28 10.94 6.23
CA ALA A 257 5.45 11.90 7.31
C ALA A 257 6.88 11.87 7.87
N TYR A 258 7.43 10.67 7.98
CA TYR A 258 8.78 10.46 8.48
C TYR A 258 9.87 10.59 7.40
N TYR A 259 9.63 10.03 6.21
CA TYR A 259 10.63 10.04 5.14
C TYR A 259 10.89 11.46 4.62
N LEU A 260 9.85 12.29 4.53
CA LEU A 260 9.94 13.62 3.95
C LEU A 260 10.63 14.64 4.86
N ASP A 261 10.68 14.38 6.17
CA ASP A 261 11.58 15.10 7.08
C ASP A 261 13.05 14.94 6.72
N MET A 262 13.42 13.81 6.09
CA MET A 262 14.80 13.55 5.68
C MET A 262 15.11 14.09 4.29
N SER A 263 14.15 14.02 3.36
CA SER A 263 14.39 14.34 1.94
C SER A 263 14.09 15.79 1.54
N LYS A 264 13.45 16.60 2.39
CA LYS A 264 13.00 17.97 2.08
C LYS A 264 12.12 18.09 0.82
N LEU A 265 11.46 17.00 0.41
CA LEU A 265 10.62 16.94 -0.79
C LEU A 265 9.28 17.68 -0.64
N ILE A 266 8.71 17.69 0.58
CA ILE A 266 7.56 18.56 0.87
C ILE A 266 8.08 19.91 1.30
N ASP A 267 7.76 20.88 0.46
CA ASP A 267 7.90 22.30 0.70
C ASP A 267 6.54 22.84 1.14
N GLN A 268 6.50 23.55 2.27
CA GLN A 268 5.26 24.12 2.81
C GLN A 268 4.64 25.13 1.86
N GLU A 269 5.43 25.77 1.00
CA GLU A 269 4.91 26.69 -0.03
C GLU A 269 4.18 25.94 -1.15
N LYS A 270 4.60 24.72 -1.48
CA LYS A 270 4.05 23.94 -2.61
C LYS A 270 2.96 22.97 -2.20
N PHE A 271 3.06 22.41 -1.00
CA PHE A 271 2.15 21.37 -0.49
C PHE A 271 1.71 21.69 0.94
N PRO A 272 1.01 22.82 1.17
CA PRO A 272 0.64 23.27 2.50
C PRO A 272 -0.27 22.28 3.24
N SER A 273 -1.20 21.62 2.53
CA SER A 273 -2.14 20.68 3.13
C SER A 273 -1.44 19.38 3.53
N LEU A 274 -0.55 18.84 2.70
CA LEU A 274 0.28 17.70 3.06
C LEU A 274 1.27 18.02 4.18
N ALA A 275 1.81 19.24 4.23
CA ALA A 275 2.67 19.69 5.31
C ALA A 275 1.90 19.73 6.65
N ALA A 276 0.67 20.25 6.64
CA ALA A 276 -0.21 20.24 7.81
C ALA A 276 -0.60 18.81 8.24
N TRP A 277 -1.03 17.97 7.29
CA TRP A 277 -1.35 16.56 7.52
C TRP A 277 -0.17 15.82 8.17
N LYS A 278 1.05 16.00 7.64
CA LYS A 278 2.25 15.36 8.19
C LYS A 278 2.45 15.71 9.67
N GLN A 279 2.28 16.99 10.04
CA GLN A 279 2.41 17.43 11.42
C GLN A 279 1.33 16.80 12.30
N GLU A 280 0.07 16.85 11.89
CA GLU A 280 -1.06 16.24 12.62
C GLU A 280 -0.87 14.72 12.79
N PHE A 281 -0.50 14.02 11.71
CA PHE A 281 -0.28 12.58 11.73
C PHE A 281 0.91 12.19 12.62
N ALA A 282 2.04 12.88 12.50
CA ALA A 282 3.22 12.59 13.31
C ALA A 282 3.01 12.89 14.81
N ASN A 283 2.16 13.86 15.14
CA ASN A 283 1.84 14.25 16.52
C ASN A 283 0.73 13.42 17.16
N ALA A 284 -0.02 12.64 16.39
CA ALA A 284 -1.02 11.73 16.94
C ALA A 284 -0.34 10.76 17.94
N PRO A 285 -0.82 10.63 19.19
CA PRO A 285 -0.10 9.92 20.26
C PRO A 285 0.37 8.50 19.87
N ILE A 286 -0.55 7.69 19.31
CA ILE A 286 -0.26 6.32 18.86
C ILE A 286 0.80 6.29 17.75
N ILE A 287 0.82 7.28 16.86
CA ILE A 287 1.83 7.34 15.80
C ILE A 287 3.17 7.74 16.40
N ARG A 288 3.19 8.83 17.19
CA ARG A 288 4.39 9.40 17.82
C ARG A 288 5.14 8.38 18.68
N GLU A 289 4.41 7.61 19.49
CA GLU A 289 4.97 6.63 20.42
C GLU A 289 5.49 5.36 19.73
N ASN A 290 5.21 5.17 18.44
CA ASN A 290 5.51 3.95 17.71
C ASN A 290 6.35 4.19 16.44
N TRP A 291 6.98 5.36 16.34
CA TRP A 291 7.98 5.58 15.31
C TRP A 291 9.24 4.74 15.56
N PRO A 292 9.90 4.26 14.50
CA PRO A 292 11.29 3.81 14.62
C PRO A 292 12.18 4.96 15.09
N ASP A 293 13.23 4.59 15.81
CA ASP A 293 14.31 5.50 16.19
C ASP A 293 14.85 6.25 14.95
N ARG A 294 14.84 7.59 15.03
CA ARG A 294 15.20 8.49 13.93
C ARG A 294 16.63 8.33 13.47
N ASP A 295 17.57 8.35 14.39
CA ASP A 295 18.98 8.32 14.05
C ASP A 295 19.35 6.95 13.48
N LYS A 296 18.80 5.87 14.04
CA LYS A 296 18.96 4.52 13.48
C LYS A 296 18.38 4.43 12.07
N LEU A 297 17.19 4.99 11.83
CA LEU A 297 16.57 4.91 10.50
C LEU A 297 17.33 5.73 9.46
N VAL A 298 17.75 6.95 9.82
CA VAL A 298 18.61 7.80 8.97
C VAL A 298 19.90 7.06 8.62
N ASN A 299 20.61 6.51 9.61
CA ASN A 299 21.85 5.77 9.38
C ASN A 299 21.64 4.56 8.45
N LYS A 300 20.57 3.79 8.67
CA LYS A 300 20.20 2.68 7.79
C LYS A 300 19.95 3.15 6.36
N TYR A 301 19.24 4.25 6.18
CA TYR A 301 18.90 4.80 4.86
C TYR A 301 20.15 5.33 4.16
N VAL A 302 21.00 6.09 4.84
CA VAL A 302 22.29 6.55 4.29
C VAL A 302 23.13 5.37 3.81
N ALA A 303 23.31 4.34 4.64
CA ALA A 303 24.05 3.13 4.26
C ALA A 303 23.40 2.42 3.06
N MET A 304 22.07 2.33 3.02
CA MET A 304 21.33 1.73 1.91
C MET A 304 21.50 2.51 0.60
N ARG A 305 21.43 3.84 0.63
CA ARG A 305 21.64 4.66 -0.56
C ARG A 305 23.07 4.49 -1.08
N GLN A 306 24.07 4.59 -0.20
CA GLN A 306 25.47 4.38 -0.56
C GLN A 306 25.71 3.00 -1.19
N ALA A 307 25.16 1.94 -0.59
CA ALA A 307 25.30 0.57 -1.11
C ALA A 307 24.57 0.37 -2.46
N ASN A 308 23.48 1.08 -2.74
CA ASN A 308 22.80 1.00 -4.03
C ASN A 308 23.56 1.77 -5.12
N LEU A 309 24.03 2.99 -4.83
CA LEU A 309 24.80 3.79 -5.79
C LEU A 309 26.16 3.15 -6.09
N GLY A 310 26.83 2.56 -5.09
CA GLY A 310 28.09 1.83 -5.28
C GLY A 310 28.01 0.56 -6.13
N LYS A 311 26.80 0.02 -6.38
CA LYS A 311 26.59 -1.11 -7.31
C LYS A 311 26.51 -0.68 -8.78
N GLY A 312 26.41 0.62 -9.06
CA GLY A 312 26.17 1.19 -10.39
C GLY A 312 27.42 1.55 -11.18
N THR A 313 28.63 1.39 -10.65
CA THR A 313 29.88 1.75 -11.36
C THR A 313 30.73 0.52 -11.65
N PRO A 314 30.66 -0.09 -12.85
CA PRO A 314 31.83 -0.71 -13.42
C PRO A 314 32.85 0.41 -13.69
N LYS A 315 34.06 0.29 -13.14
CA LYS A 315 35.21 1.07 -13.59
C LYS A 315 35.58 0.70 -15.02
#